data_AF-A0A9D8X019-F1
#
_entry.id   AF-A0A9D8X019-F1
#
_cell.length_a   1.000
_cell.length_b   1.000
_cell.length_c   1.000
_cell.angle_alpha   90.00
_cell.angle_beta   90.00
_cell.angle_gamma   90.00
#
_symmetry.space_group_name_H-M   'P 1'
#
loop_
_entity.id
_entity.type
_entity.pdbx_description
1 polymer ?
#
loop_
_entity_poly.entity_id
_entity_poly.type
_entity_poly.pdbx_seq_one_letter_code
_entity_poly.pdbx_strand_id
1 'polypeptide(L)'
;MNMFDEARALRGTLEMCGITQGEMARRLGVSQSYIANKLRLLNHCENMQKKILDSGISERHARALLRLRDEGVREAALDRVCREKMNVAECEALVDLLYCSEAPSTVGKAERLKRIDAF
;
A
#
# COMPACT_ATOMS: atom_id res chain seq x y z
N MET A 1 11.78 14.72 -8.79
CA MET A 1 10.60 13.95 -9.25
C MET A 1 10.19 13.05 -8.10
N ASN A 2 8.94 13.13 -7.65
CA ASN A 2 8.46 12.28 -6.57
C ASN A 2 7.81 10.99 -7.11
N MET A 3 7.48 10.04 -6.22
CA MET A 3 6.92 8.73 -6.61
C MET A 3 5.57 8.82 -7.33
N PHE A 4 4.75 9.84 -7.03
CA PHE A 4 3.45 10.04 -7.67
C PHE A 4 3.59 10.69 -9.05
N ASP A 5 4.54 11.62 -9.22
CA ASP A 5 4.84 12.21 -10.53
C ASP A 5 5.31 11.13 -11.51
N GLU A 6 6.17 10.22 -11.05
CA GLU A 6 6.64 9.08 -11.84
C GLU A 6 5.47 8.17 -12.23
N ALA A 7 4.59 7.83 -11.28
CA ALA A 7 3.41 7.03 -11.57
C ALA A 7 2.46 7.72 -12.57
N ARG A 8 2.27 9.04 -12.49
CA ARG A 8 1.46 9.81 -13.45
C ARG A 8 2.10 9.83 -14.83
N ALA A 9 3.42 9.98 -14.92
CA ALA A 9 4.14 9.94 -16.19
C ALA A 9 4.01 8.56 -16.86
N LEU A 10 4.13 7.48 -16.07
CA LEU A 10 3.91 6.12 -16.56
C LEU A 10 2.47 5.94 -17.08
N ARG A 11 1.47 6.37 -16.32
CA ARG A 11 0.05 6.32 -16.73
C ARG A 11 -0.19 7.09 -18.02
N GLY A 12 0.31 8.33 -18.10
CA GLY A 12 0.18 9.17 -19.30
C GLY A 12 0.84 8.53 -20.52
N THR A 13 1.99 7.88 -20.36
CA THR A 13 2.66 7.19 -21.47
C THR A 13 1.85 5.98 -21.97
N LEU A 14 1.27 5.19 -21.05
CA LEU A 14 0.38 4.09 -21.41
C LEU A 14 -0.83 4.58 -22.22
N GLU A 15 -1.45 5.67 -21.78
CA GLU A 15 -2.61 6.28 -22.42
C GLU A 15 -2.26 6.89 -23.79
N MET A 16 -1.18 7.67 -23.87
CA MET A 16 -0.75 8.34 -25.10
C MET A 16 -0.28 7.35 -26.17
N CYS A 17 0.45 6.30 -25.78
CA CYS A 17 0.99 5.33 -26.73
C CYS A 17 0.03 4.16 -27.02
N GLY A 18 -1.05 4.01 -26.23
CA GLY A 18 -1.99 2.90 -26.35
C GLY A 18 -1.34 1.53 -26.12
N ILE A 19 -0.28 1.45 -25.31
CA ILE A 19 0.45 0.21 -25.04
C ILE A 19 0.06 -0.40 -23.70
N THR A 20 0.23 -1.72 -23.56
CA THR A 20 -0.03 -2.41 -22.28
C THR A 20 1.11 -2.18 -21.28
N GLN A 21 0.83 -2.42 -19.99
CA GLN A 21 1.87 -2.40 -18.96
C GLN A 21 3.00 -3.40 -19.25
N GLY A 22 2.68 -4.56 -19.85
CA GLY A 22 3.69 -5.57 -20.20
C GLY A 22 4.61 -5.11 -21.35
N GLU A 23 4.04 -4.46 -22.36
CA GLU A 23 4.82 -3.88 -23.47
C GLU A 23 5.69 -2.72 -22.99
N MET A 24 5.15 -1.84 -22.14
CA MET A 24 5.93 -0.76 -21.54
C MET A 24 7.08 -1.29 -20.68
N ALA A 25 6.82 -2.33 -19.88
CA ALA A 25 7.83 -2.98 -19.06
C ALA A 25 8.98 -3.55 -19.90
N ARG A 26 8.64 -4.23 -21.00
CA ARG A 26 9.61 -4.73 -21.98
C ARG A 26 10.47 -3.60 -22.56
N ARG A 27 9.86 -2.48 -22.94
CA ARG A 27 10.58 -1.31 -23.50
C ARG A 27 11.51 -0.63 -22.50
N LEU A 28 11.12 -0.59 -21.24
CA LEU A 28 11.90 0.04 -20.16
C LEU A 28 12.90 -0.91 -19.50
N GLY A 29 12.91 -2.21 -19.85
CA GLY A 29 13.78 -3.20 -19.22
C GLY A 29 13.44 -3.48 -17.75
N VAL A 30 12.19 -3.26 -17.35
CA VAL A 30 11.69 -3.49 -15.98
C VAL A 30 10.63 -4.60 -15.96
N SER A 31 10.25 -5.06 -14.77
CA SER A 31 9.15 -6.01 -14.66
C SER A 31 7.79 -5.33 -14.86
N GLN A 32 6.82 -6.06 -15.41
CA GLN A 32 5.42 -5.57 -15.45
C GLN A 32 4.89 -5.23 -14.05
N SER A 33 5.31 -6.01 -13.04
CA SER A 33 4.95 -5.77 -11.65
C SER A 33 5.51 -4.44 -11.10
N TYR A 34 6.66 -3.97 -11.59
CA TYR A 34 7.21 -2.66 -11.22
C TYR A 34 6.27 -1.54 -11.68
N ILE A 35 5.85 -1.56 -12.95
CA ILE A 35 4.90 -0.58 -13.50
C ILE A 35 3.56 -0.66 -12.76
N ALA A 36 3.02 -1.86 -12.56
CA ALA A 36 1.77 -2.05 -11.84
C ALA A 36 1.83 -1.50 -10.40
N ASN A 37 2.95 -1.72 -9.69
CA ASN A 37 3.17 -1.24 -8.32
C ASN A 37 3.24 0.28 -8.26
N LYS A 38 3.90 0.92 -9.24
CA LYS A 38 3.92 2.38 -9.36
C LYS A 38 2.54 2.95 -9.60
N LEU A 39 1.79 2.38 -10.56
CA LEU A 39 0.45 2.85 -10.89
C LEU A 39 -0.53 2.71 -9.72
N ARG A 40 -0.41 1.65 -8.91
CA ARG A 40 -1.23 1.46 -7.70
C ARG A 40 -1.13 2.62 -6.72
N LEU A 41 0.00 3.33 -6.66
CA LEU A 41 0.15 4.51 -5.79
C LEU A 41 -0.89 5.59 -6.10
N LEU A 42 -1.34 5.68 -7.35
CA LEU A 42 -2.35 6.66 -7.77
C LEU A 42 -3.76 6.34 -7.25
N ASN A 43 -3.96 5.18 -6.60
CA ASN A 43 -5.22 4.82 -5.96
C ASN A 43 -5.41 5.51 -4.60
N HIS A 44 -4.36 6.16 -4.06
CA HIS A 44 -4.53 7.06 -2.92
C HIS A 44 -5.27 8.33 -3.35
N CYS A 45 -6.18 8.82 -2.51
CA CYS A 45 -6.77 10.15 -2.70
C CYS A 45 -5.69 11.24 -2.65
N GLU A 46 -5.93 12.40 -3.27
CA GLU A 46 -4.92 13.45 -3.36
C GLU A 46 -4.41 13.94 -2.00
N ASN A 47 -5.30 14.02 -1.01
CA ASN A 47 -4.93 14.40 0.36
C ASN A 47 -3.92 13.42 0.97
N MET A 48 -4.13 12.13 0.76
CA MET A 48 -3.22 11.09 1.24
C MET A 48 -1.90 11.10 0.47
N GLN A 49 -1.92 11.33 -0.86
CA GLN A 49 -0.69 11.50 -1.63
C GLN A 49 0.16 12.67 -1.07
N LYS A 50 -0.46 13.81 -0.74
CA LYS A 50 0.23 14.94 -0.11
C LYS A 50 0.82 14.56 1.25
N LYS A 51 0.01 13.98 2.15
CA LYS A 51 0.49 13.52 3.46
C LYS A 51 1.67 12.55 3.36
N ILE A 52 1.64 11.63 2.39
CA ILE A 52 2.71 10.66 2.13
C ILE A 52 4.01 11.36 1.69
N LEU A 53 3.90 12.39 0.84
CA LEU A 53 5.06 13.18 0.41
C LEU A 53 5.64 14.00 1.58
N ASP A 54 4.77 14.64 2.35
CA ASP A 54 5.17 15.51 3.47
C ASP A 54 5.80 14.72 4.62
N SER A 55 5.34 13.49 4.86
CA SER A 55 5.88 12.62 5.91
C SER A 55 7.18 11.90 5.53
N GLY A 56 7.58 11.95 4.25
CA GLY A 56 8.82 11.35 3.78
C GLY A 56 8.83 9.81 3.83
N ILE A 57 7.66 9.15 3.94
CA ILE A 57 7.61 7.69 3.97
C ILE A 57 7.91 7.10 2.59
N SER A 58 8.46 5.88 2.58
CA SER A 58 8.86 5.24 1.33
C SER A 58 7.66 4.71 0.52
N GLU A 59 7.88 4.49 -0.77
CA GLU A 59 6.90 3.87 -1.68
C GLU A 59 6.37 2.52 -1.16
N ARG A 60 7.20 1.76 -0.43
CA ARG A 60 6.77 0.48 0.15
C ARG A 60 5.71 0.68 1.24
N HIS A 61 5.86 1.69 2.09
CA HIS A 61 4.83 2.06 3.08
C HIS A 61 3.53 2.48 2.38
N ALA A 62 3.64 3.38 1.39
CA ALA A 62 2.49 3.84 0.63
C ALA A 62 1.73 2.68 -0.03
N ARG A 63 2.44 1.67 -0.56
CA ARG A 63 1.78 0.47 -1.12
C ARG A 63 1.18 -0.44 -0.06
N ALA A 64 1.80 -0.59 1.11
CA ALA A 64 1.24 -1.40 2.19
C ALA A 64 -0.12 -0.85 2.63
N LEU A 65 -0.24 0.47 2.79
CA LEU A 65 -1.48 1.15 3.18
C LEU A 65 -2.65 0.89 2.21
N LEU A 66 -2.39 0.66 0.91
CA LEU A 66 -3.43 0.36 -0.08
C LEU A 66 -4.16 -0.97 0.16
N ARG A 67 -3.64 -1.83 1.04
CA ARG A 67 -4.33 -3.07 1.43
C ARG A 67 -5.57 -2.78 2.27
N LEU A 68 -5.57 -1.69 3.03
CA LEU A 68 -6.72 -1.21 3.80
C LEU A 68 -7.71 -0.57 2.83
N ARG A 69 -8.93 -1.09 2.76
CA ARG A 69 -9.92 -0.61 1.77
C ARG A 69 -10.63 0.64 2.26
N ASP A 70 -10.88 0.73 3.56
CA ASP A 70 -11.48 1.88 4.20
C ASP A 70 -10.50 3.07 4.22
N GLU A 71 -10.95 4.22 3.74
CA GLU A 71 -10.11 5.43 3.68
C GLU A 71 -9.79 5.99 5.06
N GLY A 72 -10.75 5.95 6.00
CA GLY A 72 -10.56 6.44 7.37
C GLY A 72 -9.56 5.59 8.13
N VAL A 73 -9.63 4.26 7.99
CA VAL A 73 -8.64 3.34 8.59
C VAL A 73 -7.27 3.53 7.94
N ARG A 74 -7.21 3.73 6.61
CA ARG A 74 -5.95 3.98 5.90
C ARG A 74 -5.29 5.29 6.35
N GLU A 75 -6.05 6.36 6.52
CA GLU A 75 -5.54 7.63 7.03
C GLU A 75 -5.05 7.51 8.47
N ALA A 76 -5.82 6.86 9.35
CA ALA A 76 -5.42 6.63 10.73
C ALA A 76 -4.13 5.78 10.82
N ALA A 77 -3.99 4.77 9.95
CA ALA A 77 -2.78 3.97 9.84
C ALA A 77 -1.58 4.81 9.37
N LEU A 78 -1.77 5.68 8.37
CA LEU A 78 -0.74 6.58 7.88
C LEU A 78 -0.26 7.53 8.99
N ASP A 79 -1.19 8.19 9.69
CA ASP A 79 -0.87 9.11 10.77
C ASP A 79 -0.09 8.39 11.89
N ARG A 80 -0.47 7.14 12.20
CA ARG A 80 0.24 6.31 13.17
C ARG A 80 1.66 5.94 12.70
N VAL A 81 1.82 5.49 11.46
CA VAL A 81 3.12 5.16 10.85
C VAL A 81 4.07 6.35 10.91
N CYS A 82 3.56 7.54 10.58
CA CYS A 82 4.35 8.77 10.60
C CYS A 82 4.74 9.18 12.02
N ARG A 83 3.79 9.14 12.97
CA ARG A 83 4.02 9.52 14.36
C ARG A 83 5.02 8.60 15.06
N GLU A 84 4.91 7.29 14.83
CA GLU A 84 5.75 6.27 15.46
C GLU A 84 7.04 6.00 14.65
N LYS A 85 7.26 6.69 13.52
CA LYS A 85 8.40 6.52 12.61
C LYS A 85 8.65 5.04 12.27
N MET A 86 7.57 4.33 11.99
CA MET A 86 7.61 2.90 11.72
C MET A 86 8.45 2.60 10.48
N ASN A 87 9.19 1.50 10.51
CA ASN A 87 9.80 0.93 9.33
C ASN A 87 8.78 0.16 8.47
N VAL A 88 9.20 -0.29 7.29
CA VAL A 88 8.31 -0.96 6.33
C VAL A 88 7.67 -2.22 6.92
N ALA A 89 8.43 -3.02 7.67
CA ALA A 89 7.94 -4.26 8.26
C ALA A 89 6.93 -4.00 9.38
N GLU A 90 7.17 -2.96 10.20
CA GLU A 90 6.23 -2.53 11.24
C GLU A 90 4.93 -1.98 10.63
N CYS A 91 5.04 -1.21 9.54
CA CYS A 91 3.89 -0.73 8.78
C CYS A 91 3.09 -1.88 8.17
N GLU A 92 3.75 -2.89 7.59
CA GLU A 92 3.08 -4.08 7.04
C GLU A 92 2.37 -4.87 8.15
N ALA A 93 3.00 -5.04 9.31
CA ALA A 93 2.40 -5.71 10.46
C ALA A 93 1.18 -4.94 11.01
N LEU A 94 1.26 -3.60 11.08
CA LEU A 94 0.14 -2.75 11.47
C LEU A 94 -1.03 -2.90 10.48
N VAL A 95 -0.74 -2.83 9.19
CA VAL A 95 -1.73 -2.99 8.12
C VAL A 95 -2.38 -4.37 8.20
N ASP A 96 -1.61 -5.44 8.43
CA ASP A 96 -2.16 -6.80 8.56
C ASP A 96 -3.07 -6.94 9.78
N LEU A 97 -2.73 -6.31 10.90
CA LEU A 97 -3.56 -6.28 12.10
C LEU A 97 -4.89 -5.54 11.85
N LEU A 98 -4.84 -4.39 11.19
CA LEU A 98 -6.03 -3.61 10.84
C LEU A 98 -6.89 -4.32 9.79
N TYR A 99 -6.28 -4.93 8.78
CA TYR A 99 -6.96 -5.69 7.74
C TYR A 99 -7.70 -6.91 8.31
N CYS A 100 -7.11 -7.59 9.29
CA CYS A 100 -7.77 -8.69 10.01
C CYS A 100 -8.97 -8.20 10.84
N SER A 101 -8.92 -6.95 11.33
CA SER A 101 -10.02 -6.33 12.06
C SER A 101 -11.16 -5.83 11.15
N GLU A 102 -10.87 -5.52 9.87
CA GLU A 102 -11.85 -5.14 8.85
C GLU A 102 -12.56 -6.35 8.21
N ALA A 103 -12.06 -7.57 8.41
CA ALA A 103 -12.76 -8.75 7.95
C ALA A 103 -14.10 -8.86 8.69
N PRO A 104 -15.25 -9.01 7.98
CA PRO A 104 -16.50 -9.30 8.65
C PRO A 104 -16.28 -10.54 9.51
N SER A 105 -16.64 -10.42 10.77
CA SER A 105 -16.56 -11.44 11.80
C SER A 105 -17.32 -12.71 11.40
N THR A 106 -16.73 -13.52 10.53
CA THR A 106 -17.06 -14.92 10.28
C THR A 106 -15.76 -15.62 9.94
N VAL A 107 -15.00 -15.98 10.98
CA VAL A 107 -14.26 -17.23 11.19
C VAL A 107 -13.12 -16.96 12.18
N GLY A 108 -13.20 -17.61 13.35
CA GLY A 108 -11.98 -18.10 14.00
C GLY A 108 -11.39 -17.28 15.14
N LYS A 109 -12.18 -16.80 16.10
CA LYS A 109 -11.68 -16.49 17.46
C LYS A 109 -11.29 -17.77 18.26
N ALA A 110 -10.99 -18.89 17.59
CA ALA A 110 -10.93 -20.23 18.18
C ALA A 110 -9.52 -20.88 18.21
N GLU A 111 -8.50 -20.35 17.53
CA GLU A 111 -7.21 -21.07 17.38
C GLU A 111 -6.04 -20.51 18.21
N ARG A 112 -6.29 -19.71 19.25
CA ARG A 112 -5.20 -19.17 20.11
C ARG A 112 -5.35 -19.49 21.60
N LEU A 113 -6.34 -20.30 21.98
CA LEU A 113 -6.62 -20.70 23.37
C LEU A 113 -6.50 -22.22 23.60
N LYS A 114 -5.52 -22.88 22.96
CA LYS A 114 -5.17 -24.30 23.25
C LYS A 114 -3.70 -24.50 23.63
N ARG A 115 -3.05 -23.49 24.22
CA ARG A 115 -1.64 -23.60 24.62
C ARG A 115 -1.31 -23.18 26.06
N ILE A 116 -2.30 -22.84 26.89
CA ILE A 116 -2.01 -22.30 28.25
C ILE A 116 -2.74 -23.02 29.41
N ASP A 117 -3.73 -23.87 29.16
CA ASP A 117 -4.28 -24.78 30.20
C ASP A 117 -4.41 -26.18 29.56
N ALA A 118 -3.93 -27.32 30.06
CA ALA A 118 -3.23 -27.75 31.26
C ALA A 118 -2.53 -29.10 30.87
N PHE A 119 -1.34 -29.47 31.34
CA PHE A 119 -1.05 -30.10 32.64
C PHE A 119 -2.16 -31.01 33.20
#